data_AF-A0A1F9QA92-F1
#
_entry.id   AF-A0A1F9QA92-F1
#
_cell.length_a   1.000
_cell.length_b   1.000
_cell.length_c   1.000
_cell.angle_alpha   90.00
_cell.angle_beta   90.00
_cell.angle_gamma   90.00
#
_symmetry.space_group_name_H-M   'P 1'
#
loop_
_entity.id
_entity.type
_entity.pdbx_description
1 polymer ?
#
loop_
_entity_poly.entity_id
_entity_poly.type
_entity_poly.pdbx_seq_one_letter_code
_entity_poly.pdbx_strand_id
1 'polypeptide(L)'
;MSRPSVVRAASVSAVPAAADPGFSLGEVYCFPNPAKRTNPTFHIETGLADKVELRLYNTAGDIVHEKILAGQPQLIDDGQGPQYAYEYPWNVGNVGSGVYIFSMTARRGDKTLKKTGRCAVIK
;
A
#
# COMPACT_ATOMS: atom_id res chain seq x y z
N MET A 1 -30.79 36.67 -39.70
CA MET A 1 -30.24 37.05 -38.38
C MET A 1 -29.55 35.83 -37.79
N SER A 2 -28.24 35.98 -37.51
CA SER A 2 -27.27 34.90 -37.27
C SER A 2 -27.20 34.51 -35.79
N ARG A 3 -26.91 33.24 -35.49
CA ARG A 3 -26.82 32.63 -34.15
C ARG A 3 -25.66 33.20 -33.31
N PRO A 4 -25.79 33.38 -31.97
CA PRO A 4 -24.63 33.39 -31.10
C PRO A 4 -24.31 31.97 -30.63
N SER A 5 -23.11 31.51 -31.00
CA SER A 5 -22.49 30.27 -30.52
C SER A 5 -21.92 30.50 -29.11
N VAL A 6 -22.32 29.66 -28.15
CA VAL A 6 -21.70 29.59 -26.83
C VAL A 6 -20.40 28.82 -26.95
N VAL A 7 -19.26 29.52 -26.82
CA VAL A 7 -17.96 28.89 -26.66
C VAL A 7 -17.85 28.43 -25.21
N ARG A 8 -18.03 27.13 -24.97
CA ARG A 8 -17.80 26.49 -23.67
C ARG A 8 -16.29 26.29 -23.50
N ALA A 9 -15.76 26.81 -22.40
CA ALA A 9 -14.36 26.73 -22.01
C ALA A 9 -13.82 25.28 -22.09
N ALA A 10 -12.63 25.13 -22.65
CA ALA A 10 -11.89 23.88 -22.64
C ALA A 10 -11.57 23.52 -21.18
N SER A 11 -12.07 22.37 -20.73
CA SER A 11 -11.61 21.72 -19.51
C SER A 11 -10.13 21.38 -19.69
N VAL A 12 -9.28 21.91 -18.83
CA VAL A 12 -7.89 21.47 -18.72
C VAL A 12 -7.93 20.03 -18.22
N SER A 13 -7.76 19.07 -19.11
CA SER A 13 -7.55 17.67 -18.74
C SER A 13 -6.28 17.63 -17.88
N ALA A 14 -6.46 17.42 -16.58
CA ALA A 14 -5.34 17.09 -15.70
C ALA A 14 -4.73 15.81 -16.26
N VAL A 15 -3.54 15.95 -16.85
CA VAL A 15 -2.69 14.80 -17.14
C VAL A 15 -2.53 14.05 -15.82
N PRO A 16 -2.85 12.73 -15.74
CA PRO A 16 -2.57 11.99 -14.53
C PRO A 16 -1.06 12.13 -14.28
N ALA A 17 -0.70 12.68 -13.13
CA ALA A 17 0.68 12.75 -12.70
C ALA A 17 1.24 11.33 -12.79
N ALA A 18 2.25 11.13 -13.62
CA ALA A 18 2.90 9.83 -13.71
C ALA A 18 3.39 9.44 -12.30
N ALA A 19 3.14 8.20 -11.89
CA ALA A 19 3.60 7.71 -10.60
C ALA A 19 5.11 7.89 -10.47
N ASP A 20 5.57 8.38 -9.32
CA ASP A 20 7.00 8.59 -9.06
C ASP A 20 7.70 7.22 -8.92
N PRO A 21 8.63 6.85 -9.84
CA PRO A 21 9.40 5.62 -9.73
C PRO A 21 10.52 5.69 -8.65
N GLY A 22 10.68 6.86 -8.01
CA GLY A 22 11.61 7.12 -6.95
C GLY A 22 11.45 6.15 -5.78
N PHE A 23 12.58 5.67 -5.24
CA PHE A 23 12.58 4.84 -4.05
C PHE A 23 12.41 5.71 -2.82
N SER A 24 11.16 5.97 -2.45
CA SER A 24 10.75 6.77 -1.29
C SER A 24 9.62 6.04 -0.55
N LEU A 25 9.47 6.35 0.73
CA LEU A 25 8.42 5.75 1.54
C LEU A 25 7.14 6.57 1.39
N GLY A 26 6.09 5.97 0.84
CA GLY A 26 4.74 6.54 0.77
C GLY A 26 3.86 6.05 1.92
N GLU A 27 2.60 5.82 1.61
CA GLU A 27 1.64 5.23 2.54
C GLU A 27 1.89 3.74 2.74
N VAL A 28 1.83 3.32 4.01
CA VAL A 28 1.97 1.92 4.38
C VAL A 28 0.95 1.62 5.47
N TYR A 29 -0.09 0.88 5.12
CA TYR A 29 -1.19 0.61 6.02
C TYR A 29 -1.80 -0.77 5.78
N CYS A 30 -2.65 -1.17 6.72
CA CYS A 30 -3.43 -2.39 6.68
C CYS A 30 -4.90 -1.99 6.47
N PHE A 31 -5.61 -2.61 5.53
CA PHE A 31 -7.04 -2.38 5.33
C PHE A 31 -7.79 -3.68 5.00
N PRO A 32 -9.02 -3.85 5.48
CA PRO A 32 -9.67 -3.07 6.53
C PRO A 32 -8.92 -3.19 7.87
N ASN A 33 -9.01 -2.15 8.71
CA ASN A 33 -8.42 -2.12 10.05
C ASN A 33 -9.38 -1.44 11.04
N PRO A 34 -10.05 -2.20 11.95
CA PRO A 34 -9.88 -3.64 12.17
C PRO A 34 -10.45 -4.50 11.04
N ALA A 35 -9.76 -5.61 10.73
CA ALA A 35 -10.24 -6.65 9.84
C ALA A 35 -11.28 -7.52 10.54
N LYS A 36 -12.57 -7.20 10.36
CA LYS A 36 -13.70 -7.92 10.96
C LYS A 36 -14.16 -9.05 10.05
N ARG A 37 -13.99 -10.30 10.47
CA ARG A 37 -14.40 -11.52 9.74
C ARG A 37 -13.88 -11.58 8.30
N THR A 38 -12.74 -10.95 8.05
CA THR A 38 -12.13 -10.86 6.72
C THR A 38 -10.61 -10.83 6.81
N ASN A 39 -9.94 -11.11 5.69
CA ASN A 39 -8.50 -11.00 5.56
C ASN A 39 -8.11 -9.54 5.29
N PRO A 40 -7.22 -8.92 6.09
CA PRO A 40 -6.67 -7.63 5.75
C PRO A 40 -5.68 -7.72 4.59
N THR A 41 -5.58 -6.64 3.83
CA THR A 41 -4.56 -6.40 2.83
C THR A 41 -3.60 -5.32 3.34
N PHE A 42 -2.30 -5.58 3.18
CA PHE A 42 -1.26 -4.59 3.40
C PHE A 42 -1.03 -3.83 2.10
N HIS A 43 -1.21 -2.52 2.15
CA HIS A 43 -0.83 -1.59 1.09
C HIS A 43 0.53 -0.99 1.45
N ILE A 44 1.50 -1.07 0.54
CA ILE A 44 2.88 -0.67 0.79
C ILE A 44 3.41 0.12 -0.41
N GLU A 45 3.51 1.44 -0.26
CA GLU A 45 4.14 2.30 -1.24
C GLU A 45 5.61 2.53 -0.93
N THR A 46 6.47 2.01 -1.80
CA THR A 46 7.93 2.18 -1.70
C THR A 46 8.56 2.67 -3.00
N GLY A 47 7.74 2.99 -4.02
CA GLY A 47 8.23 3.12 -5.39
C GLY A 47 8.77 1.80 -5.94
N LEU A 48 9.73 1.88 -6.87
CA LEU A 48 10.45 0.70 -7.36
C LEU A 48 11.45 0.21 -6.30
N ALA A 49 11.26 -1.01 -5.80
CA ALA A 49 12.16 -1.68 -4.85
C ALA A 49 12.64 -3.04 -5.40
N ASP A 50 13.83 -3.47 -5.01
CA ASP A 50 14.36 -4.79 -5.41
C ASP A 50 13.75 -5.90 -4.54
N LYS A 51 13.51 -5.58 -3.27
CA LYS A 51 12.95 -6.51 -2.28
C LYS A 51 12.16 -5.77 -1.22
N VAL A 52 10.95 -6.23 -0.94
CA VAL A 52 10.16 -5.78 0.21
C VAL A 52 9.91 -6.96 1.15
N GLU A 53 10.32 -6.83 2.40
CA GLU A 53 10.13 -7.82 3.47
C GLU A 53 9.02 -7.33 4.39
N LEU A 54 7.96 -8.12 4.54
CA LEU A 54 6.86 -7.87 5.47
C LEU A 54 6.88 -8.93 6.57
N ARG A 55 6.99 -8.49 7.82
CA ARG A 55 6.95 -9.35 9.01
C ARG A 55 5.84 -8.90 9.92
N LEU A 56 5.10 -9.85 10.48
CA LEU A 56 4.05 -9.59 11.46
C LEU A 56 4.39 -10.27 12.77
N TYR A 57 4.12 -9.56 13.85
CA TYR A 57 4.40 -9.96 15.21
C TYR A 57 3.13 -9.92 16.05
N ASN A 58 3.00 -10.85 17.01
CA ASN A 58 2.01 -10.74 18.07
C ASN A 58 2.45 -9.69 19.12
N THR A 59 1.61 -9.45 20.14
CA THR A 59 1.94 -8.51 21.23
C THR A 59 3.07 -8.97 22.14
N ALA A 60 3.42 -10.26 22.12
CA ALA A 60 4.58 -10.81 22.84
C ALA A 60 5.89 -10.66 22.05
N GLY A 61 5.84 -10.25 20.78
CA GLY A 61 7.00 -10.11 19.90
C GLY A 61 7.34 -11.35 19.07
N ASP A 62 6.52 -12.39 19.12
CA ASP A 62 6.73 -13.58 18.28
C ASP A 62 6.30 -13.30 16.83
N ILE A 63 7.07 -13.82 15.88
CA ILE A 63 6.73 -13.74 14.45
C ILE A 63 5.55 -14.69 14.19
N VAL A 64 4.44 -14.11 13.72
CA VAL A 64 3.24 -14.88 13.32
C VAL A 64 3.14 -15.06 11.81
N HIS A 65 3.79 -14.18 11.03
CA HIS A 65 3.80 -14.26 9.58
C HIS A 65 5.03 -13.54 9.02
N GLU A 66 5.62 -14.09 7.96
CA GLU A 66 6.70 -13.45 7.21
C GLU A 66 6.46 -13.66 5.71
N LYS A 67 6.68 -12.60 4.93
CA LYS A 67 6.61 -12.64 3.48
C LYS A 67 7.68 -11.78 2.84
N ILE A 68 8.33 -12.32 1.83
CA ILE A 68 9.16 -11.57 0.89
C ILE A 68 8.32 -11.31 -0.37
N LEU A 69 8.18 -10.04 -0.72
CA LEU A 69 7.57 -9.56 -1.96
C LEU A 69 8.75 -9.22 -2.89
N ALA A 70 9.12 -10.21 -3.70
CA ALA A 70 10.13 -10.09 -4.75
C ALA A 70 9.37 -10.04 -6.09
N GLY A 71 9.04 -8.83 -6.52
CA GLY A 71 8.27 -8.57 -7.73
C GLY A 71 8.26 -7.08 -8.04
N GLN A 72 7.81 -6.72 -9.24
CA GLN A 72 7.57 -5.31 -9.55
C GLN A 72 6.32 -4.83 -8.78
N PRO A 73 6.33 -3.58 -8.29
CA PRO A 73 5.13 -2.99 -7.68
C PRO A 73 4.04 -2.84 -8.74
N GLN A 74 2.79 -2.83 -8.30
CA GLN A 74 1.66 -2.52 -9.14
C GLN A 74 1.43 -1.00 -9.17
N LEU A 75 0.86 -0.51 -10.26
CA LEU A 75 0.39 0.87 -10.35
C LEU A 75 -1.04 0.90 -9.80
N ILE A 76 -1.23 1.52 -8.64
CA ILE A 76 -2.52 1.61 -7.93
C ILE A 76 -2.89 3.08 -7.78
N ASP A 77 -4.16 3.42 -8.04
CA ASP A 77 -4.70 4.76 -7.81
C ASP A 77 -5.76 4.67 -6.70
N ASP A 78 -5.45 5.25 -5.54
CA ASP A 78 -6.31 5.27 -4.36
C ASP A 78 -7.15 6.57 -4.24
N GLY A 79 -7.08 7.44 -5.25
CA GLY A 79 -7.69 8.77 -5.25
C GLY A 79 -6.73 9.93 -5.00
N GLN A 80 -5.45 9.66 -4.70
CA GLN A 80 -4.36 10.66 -4.71
C GLN A 80 -3.56 10.65 -6.02
N GLY A 81 -3.97 9.84 -7.01
CA GLY A 81 -3.29 9.62 -8.27
C GLY A 81 -2.54 8.28 -8.29
N PRO A 82 -2.03 7.86 -9.47
CA PRO A 82 -1.38 6.57 -9.61
C PRO A 82 -0.05 6.54 -8.85
N GLN A 83 0.17 5.47 -8.10
CA GLN A 83 1.35 5.25 -7.26
C GLN A 83 1.84 3.82 -7.37
N TYR A 84 3.15 3.60 -7.18
CA TYR A 84 3.74 2.27 -7.17
C TYR A 84 3.61 1.64 -5.78
N ALA A 85 2.75 0.63 -5.68
CA ALA A 85 2.42 -0.03 -4.44
C ALA A 85 2.47 -1.56 -4.55
N TYR A 86 2.76 -2.19 -3.41
CA TYR A 86 2.62 -3.63 -3.22
C TYR A 86 1.40 -3.90 -2.36
N GLU A 87 0.45 -4.66 -2.90
CA GLU A 87 -0.67 -5.19 -2.13
C GLU A 87 -0.42 -6.64 -1.73
N TYR A 88 -0.56 -6.93 -0.44
CA TYR A 88 -0.43 -8.28 0.08
C TYR A 88 -1.60 -8.65 1.00
N PRO A 89 -2.51 -9.54 0.57
CA PRO A 89 -3.55 -10.07 1.43
C PRO A 89 -2.96 -11.06 2.44
N TRP A 90 -3.18 -10.81 3.72
CA TRP A 90 -2.76 -11.71 4.80
C TRP A 90 -3.91 -12.62 5.22
N ASN A 91 -3.72 -13.92 5.07
CA ASN A 91 -4.69 -14.92 5.50
C ASN A 91 -4.70 -15.05 7.04
N VAL A 92 -5.78 -14.59 7.67
CA VAL A 92 -5.95 -14.62 9.14
C VAL A 92 -6.74 -15.83 9.64
N GLY A 93 -6.97 -16.84 8.80
CA GLY A 93 -7.73 -18.05 9.16
C GLY A 93 -7.19 -18.75 10.40
N ASN A 94 -5.86 -18.83 10.53
CA ASN A 94 -5.17 -19.56 11.60
C ASN A 94 -4.69 -18.67 12.76
N VAL A 95 -5.05 -17.38 12.80
CA VAL A 95 -4.66 -16.46 13.89
C VAL A 95 -5.87 -16.03 14.71
N GLY A 96 -5.64 -15.67 15.98
CA GLY A 96 -6.70 -15.21 16.89
C GLY A 96 -7.10 -13.75 16.63
N SER A 97 -8.21 -13.32 17.22
CA SER A 97 -8.53 -11.89 17.32
C SER A 97 -7.46 -11.19 18.16
N GLY A 98 -7.05 -9.99 17.75
CA GLY A 98 -5.99 -9.26 18.44
C GLY A 98 -5.37 -8.15 17.60
N VAL A 99 -4.38 -7.48 18.18
CA VAL A 99 -3.56 -6.48 17.49
C VAL A 99 -2.23 -7.12 17.13
N TYR A 100 -1.85 -7.01 15.86
CA TYR A 100 -0.59 -7.47 15.33
C TYR A 100 0.25 -6.28 14.90
N ILE A 101 1.54 -6.33 15.19
CA ILE A 101 2.50 -5.31 14.79
C ILE A 101 3.12 -5.77 13.48
N PHE A 102 3.09 -4.95 12.44
CA PHE A 102 3.80 -5.25 11.20
C PHE A 102 5.06 -4.40 11.09
N SER A 103 6.12 -4.98 10.52
CA SER A 103 7.31 -4.28 10.08
C SER A 103 7.54 -4.56 8.60
N MET A 104 7.66 -3.50 7.83
CA MET A 104 8.02 -3.54 6.43
C MET A 104 9.45 -3.02 6.28
N THR A 105 10.29 -3.74 5.54
CA THR A 105 11.62 -3.31 5.13
C THR A 105 11.76 -3.45 3.63
N ALA A 106 11.91 -2.32 2.93
CA ALA A 106 12.19 -2.31 1.50
C ALA A 106 13.68 -2.00 1.25
N ARG A 107 14.26 -2.62 0.24
CA ARG A 107 15.65 -2.38 -0.18
C ARG A 107 15.71 -2.10 -1.68
N ARG A 108 16.59 -1.16 -2.04
CA ARG A 108 16.97 -0.88 -3.43
C ARG A 108 18.45 -0.48 -3.48
N GLY A 109 19.30 -1.34 -4.02
CA GLY A 109 20.76 -1.20 -3.90
C GLY A 109 21.19 -0.98 -2.44
N ASP A 110 21.91 0.11 -2.17
CA ASP A 110 22.40 0.46 -0.82
C ASP A 110 21.34 1.16 0.07
N LYS A 111 20.19 1.51 -0.49
CA LYS A 111 19.13 2.23 0.24
C LYS A 111 18.18 1.25 0.91
N THR A 112 17.80 1.56 2.15
CA THR A 112 16.82 0.78 2.92
C THR A 112 15.73 1.72 3.47
N LEU A 113 14.47 1.34 3.27
CA LEU A 113 13.32 1.98 3.89
C LEU A 113 12.70 1.04 4.90
N LYS A 114 12.27 1.58 6.04
CA LYS A 114 11.62 0.81 7.11
C LYS A 114 10.38 1.54 7.57
N LYS A 115 9.31 0.78 7.81
CA LYS A 115 8.06 1.29 8.39
C LYS A 115 7.46 0.22 9.28
N THR A 116 6.88 0.67 10.37
CA THR A 116 6.14 -0.18 11.30
C THR A 116 4.74 0.37 11.49
N GLY A 117 3.81 -0.52 11.81
CA GLY A 117 2.43 -0.14 12.07
C GLY A 117 1.69 -1.27 12.77
N ARG A 118 0.37 -1.10 12.89
CA ARG A 118 -0.51 -2.04 13.61
C ARG A 118 -1.67 -2.44 12.72
N CYS A 119 -2.04 -3.71 12.77
CA CYS A 119 -3.23 -4.24 12.15
C CYS A 119 -4.06 -5.02 13.19
N ALA A 120 -5.33 -4.64 13.36
CA ALA A 120 -6.24 -5.34 14.25
C ALA A 120 -7.09 -6.36 13.48
N VAL A 121 -7.28 -7.54 14.05
CA VAL A 121 -8.11 -8.63 13.49
C VAL A 121 -9.19 -8.98 14.51
N ILE A 122 -10.43 -9.15 14.03
CA ILE A 122 -11.59 -9.51 14.85
C ILE A 122 -12.37 -10.63 14.13
N LYS A 123 -12.52 -11.79 14.76
CA LYS A 123 -13.38 -12.89 14.30
C LYS A 123 -14.82 -12.75 14.80
#